data_AF-A0A4T0B7S8-F1
#
_entry.id   AF-A0A4T0B7S8-F1
#
_cell.length_a   1.000
_cell.length_b   1.000
_cell.length_c   1.000
_cell.angle_alpha   90.00
_cell.angle_beta   90.00
_cell.angle_gamma   90.00
#
_symmetry.space_group_name_H-M   'P 1'
#
loop_
_entity.id
_entity.type
_entity.pdbx_description
1 polymer ?
#
loop_
_entity_poly.entity_id
_entity_poly.type
_entity_poly.pdbx_seq_one_letter_code
_entity_poly.pdbx_strand_id
1 'polypeptide(L)'
;MVARIIKDERTLNKRVIAYGDVMSQNEIHDCIEDKTGEKLELVEISDTEAQNRLDARKAAYATDPENRSNRFLLAAAQYAVTKYVRGDNTPENARYLGYVPANELYPEFRYKSYTEFVDELLTGKIERPYPDIKLS
;
A
#
# COMPACT_ATOMS: atom_id res chain seq x y z
N MET A 1 4.06 13.47 9.75
CA MET A 1 3.79 12.44 10.77
C MET A 1 5.05 11.80 11.35
N VAL A 2 5.91 11.13 10.56
CA VAL A 2 7.10 10.40 11.05
C VAL A 2 7.99 11.19 12.04
N ALA A 3 8.30 12.45 11.75
CA ALA A 3 9.11 13.28 12.64
C ALA A 3 8.46 13.55 14.02
N ARG A 4 7.11 13.57 14.10
CA ARG A 4 6.39 13.70 15.37
C ARG A 4 6.52 12.40 16.17
N ILE A 5 6.27 11.26 15.50
CA ILE A 5 6.44 9.93 16.07
C ILE A 5 7.84 9.77 16.68
N ILE A 6 8.91 10.00 15.92
CA ILE A 6 10.29 9.80 16.39
C ILE A 6 10.63 10.63 17.64
N LYS A 7 10.01 11.81 17.80
CA LYS A 7 10.28 12.73 18.92
C LYS A 7 9.37 12.52 20.13
N ASP A 8 8.34 11.70 20.02
CA ASP A 8 7.33 11.53 21.07
C ASP A 8 7.68 10.32 21.96
N GLU A 9 7.98 10.60 23.21
CA GLU A 9 8.32 9.60 24.22
C GLU A 9 7.24 8.53 24.40
N ARG A 10 5.96 8.84 24.12
CA ARG A 10 4.84 7.88 24.17
C ARG A 10 5.01 6.74 23.16
N THR A 11 5.87 6.92 22.15
CA THR A 11 6.15 5.96 21.08
C THR A 11 7.47 5.22 21.23
N LEU A 12 8.27 5.54 22.26
CA LEU A 12 9.56 4.88 22.51
C LEU A 12 9.39 3.37 22.67
N ASN A 13 10.17 2.60 21.91
CA ASN A 13 10.12 1.13 21.85
C ASN A 13 8.74 0.57 21.45
N LYS A 14 7.92 1.35 20.73
CA LYS A 14 6.61 0.92 20.23
C LYS A 14 6.61 0.81 18.72
N ARG A 15 5.80 -0.11 18.21
CA ARG A 15 5.41 -0.12 16.80
C ARG A 15 4.26 0.87 16.63
N VAL A 16 4.36 1.74 15.64
CA VAL A 16 3.37 2.81 15.41
C VAL A 16 2.78 2.62 14.02
N ILE A 17 1.46 2.65 13.93
CA ILE A 17 0.76 2.73 12.65
C ILE A 17 0.28 4.17 12.42
N ALA A 18 0.50 4.68 11.21
CA ALA A 18 -0.01 5.97 10.77
C ALA A 18 -0.66 5.77 9.40
N TYR A 19 -1.88 6.27 9.24
CA TYR A 19 -2.63 6.16 7.99
C TYR A 19 -3.44 7.43 7.76
N GLY A 20 -3.58 7.82 6.48
CA GLY A 20 -4.48 8.90 6.07
C GLY A 20 -5.88 8.32 5.87
N ASP A 21 -6.08 7.67 4.73
CA ASP A 21 -7.30 6.95 4.41
C ASP A 21 -7.10 5.43 4.46
N VAL A 22 -8.20 4.72 4.67
CA VAL A 22 -8.30 3.27 4.65
C VAL A 22 -9.35 2.93 3.60
N MET A 23 -8.90 2.51 2.42
CA MET A 23 -9.77 2.30 1.25
C MET A 23 -9.53 0.92 0.64
N SER A 24 -10.61 0.33 0.15
CA SER A 24 -10.60 -0.82 -0.75
C SER A 24 -10.12 -0.43 -2.15
N GLN A 25 -9.77 -1.43 -2.97
CA GLN A 25 -9.43 -1.19 -4.38
C GLN A 25 -10.60 -0.59 -5.16
N ASN A 26 -11.83 -1.00 -4.86
CA ASN A 26 -13.02 -0.48 -5.52
C ASN A 26 -13.22 1.00 -5.21
N GLU A 27 -13.12 1.42 -3.95
CA GLU A 27 -13.22 2.84 -3.58
C GLU A 27 -12.10 3.68 -4.21
N ILE A 28 -10.91 3.11 -4.36
CA ILE A 28 -9.80 3.74 -5.08
C ILE A 28 -10.15 3.94 -6.56
N HIS A 29 -10.66 2.90 -7.22
CA HIS A 29 -11.06 2.96 -8.64
C HIS A 29 -12.21 3.94 -8.86
N ASP A 30 -13.26 3.86 -8.04
CA ASP A 30 -14.41 4.77 -8.09
C ASP A 30 -13.96 6.23 -7.97
N CYS A 31 -13.05 6.53 -7.04
CA CYS A 31 -12.48 7.87 -6.88
C CYS A 31 -11.74 8.35 -8.15
N ILE A 32 -11.03 7.47 -8.83
CA ILE A 32 -10.34 7.80 -10.09
C ILE A 32 -11.37 8.05 -11.19
N GLU A 33 -12.31 7.13 -11.40
CA GLU A 33 -13.35 7.26 -12.43
C GLU A 33 -14.19 8.54 -12.24
N ASP A 34 -14.59 8.83 -11.00
CA ASP A 34 -15.37 10.03 -10.67
C ASP A 34 -14.60 11.31 -10.98
N LYS A 35 -13.29 11.33 -10.75
CA LYS A 35 -12.46 12.53 -10.94
C LYS A 35 -12.00 12.74 -12.38
N THR A 36 -11.81 11.67 -13.15
CA THR A 36 -11.38 11.77 -14.55
C THR A 36 -12.56 11.77 -15.52
N GLY A 37 -13.71 11.21 -15.12
CA GLY A 37 -14.83 10.91 -16.01
C GLY A 37 -14.58 9.71 -16.93
N GLU A 38 -13.46 9.00 -16.74
CA GLU A 38 -13.09 7.82 -17.53
C GLU A 38 -13.55 6.54 -16.83
N LYS A 39 -13.81 5.49 -17.60
CA LYS A 39 -14.11 4.15 -17.07
C LYS A 39 -12.89 3.25 -17.18
N LEU A 40 -12.52 2.61 -16.08
CA LEU A 40 -11.37 1.74 -16.00
C LEU A 40 -11.73 0.34 -16.51
N GLU A 41 -10.90 -0.22 -17.39
CA GLU A 41 -10.98 -1.62 -17.75
C GLU A 41 -10.20 -2.46 -16.72
N LEU A 42 -10.94 -2.99 -15.74
CA LEU A 42 -10.37 -3.76 -14.64
C LEU A 42 -10.38 -5.26 -14.94
N VAL A 43 -9.30 -5.94 -14.54
CA VAL A 43 -9.22 -7.41 -14.56
C VAL A 43 -9.29 -7.91 -13.12
N GLU A 44 -10.34 -8.65 -12.80
CA GLU A 44 -10.48 -9.28 -11.50
C GLU A 44 -9.48 -10.43 -11.32
N ILE A 45 -8.84 -10.46 -10.17
CA ILE A 45 -7.95 -11.55 -9.75
C ILE A 45 -8.56 -12.15 -8.50
N SER A 46 -9.00 -13.40 -8.58
CA SER A 46 -9.51 -14.13 -7.42
C SER A 46 -8.40 -14.47 -6.44
N ASP A 47 -8.74 -14.71 -5.17
CA ASP A 47 -7.80 -15.14 -4.14
C ASP A 47 -7.03 -16.41 -4.55
N THR A 48 -7.74 -17.37 -5.17
CA THR A 48 -7.14 -18.60 -5.69
C THR A 48 -6.11 -18.31 -6.78
N GLU A 49 -6.43 -17.41 -7.71
CA GLU A 49 -5.49 -17.01 -8.77
C GLU A 49 -4.28 -16.26 -8.20
N ALA A 50 -4.48 -15.36 -7.23
CA ALA A 50 -3.39 -14.68 -6.53
C ALA A 50 -2.46 -15.67 -5.82
N GLN A 51 -3.03 -16.70 -5.17
CA GLN A 51 -2.28 -17.75 -4.51
C GLN A 51 -1.51 -18.63 -5.51
N ASN A 52 -2.13 -19.03 -6.63
CA ASN A 52 -1.48 -19.76 -7.70
C ASN A 52 -0.29 -18.99 -8.30
N ARG A 53 -0.45 -17.67 -8.52
CA ARG A 53 0.64 -16.79 -8.96
C ARG A 53 1.78 -16.77 -7.97
N LEU A 54 1.49 -16.65 -6.67
CA LEU A 54 2.50 -16.70 -5.62
C LEU A 54 3.27 -18.03 -5.66
N ASP A 55 2.58 -19.17 -5.76
CA ASP A 55 3.22 -20.48 -5.77
C ASP A 55 4.08 -20.70 -7.02
N ALA A 56 3.64 -20.22 -8.19
CA ALA A 56 4.47 -20.18 -9.39
C ALA A 56 5.74 -19.32 -9.21
N ARG A 57 5.65 -18.17 -8.52
CA ARG A 57 6.83 -17.33 -8.23
C ARG A 57 7.78 -17.96 -7.21
N LYS A 58 7.26 -18.70 -6.22
CA LYS A 58 8.11 -19.49 -5.30
C LYS A 58 8.89 -20.55 -6.07
N ALA A 59 8.24 -21.28 -6.98
CA ALA A 59 8.88 -22.30 -7.80
C ALA A 59 9.99 -21.70 -8.69
N ALA A 60 9.69 -20.60 -9.40
CA ALA A 60 10.68 -19.92 -10.25
C ALA A 60 11.89 -19.40 -9.46
N TYR A 61 11.66 -18.82 -8.27
CA TYR A 61 12.74 -18.40 -7.38
C TYR A 61 13.56 -19.58 -6.87
N ALA A 62 12.94 -20.70 -6.53
CA ALA A 62 13.65 -21.89 -6.07
C ALA A 62 14.56 -22.49 -7.17
N THR A 63 14.18 -22.35 -8.44
CA THR A 63 15.01 -22.79 -9.58
C THR A 63 16.25 -21.92 -9.78
N ASP A 64 16.13 -20.60 -9.61
CA ASP A 64 17.26 -19.67 -9.74
C ASP A 64 17.13 -18.51 -8.72
N PRO A 65 17.64 -18.71 -7.49
CA PRO A 65 17.54 -17.72 -6.42
C PRO A 65 18.40 -16.46 -6.63
N GLU A 66 19.48 -16.58 -7.42
CA GLU A 66 20.40 -15.46 -7.71
C GLU A 66 19.82 -14.52 -8.78
N ASN A 67 18.80 -14.97 -9.51
CA ASN A 67 18.05 -14.14 -10.44
C ASN A 67 17.25 -13.05 -9.70
N ARG A 68 17.72 -11.81 -9.85
CA ARG A 68 17.10 -10.62 -9.22
C ARG A 68 15.64 -10.44 -9.64
N SER A 69 15.28 -10.75 -10.87
CA SER A 69 13.90 -10.63 -11.35
C SER A 69 12.98 -11.65 -10.67
N ASN A 70 13.44 -12.90 -10.50
CA ASN A 70 12.68 -13.90 -9.75
C ASN A 70 12.45 -13.46 -8.30
N ARG A 71 13.49 -12.92 -7.66
CA ARG A 71 13.40 -12.39 -6.29
C ARG A 71 12.40 -11.23 -6.19
N PHE A 72 12.44 -10.28 -7.13
CA PHE A 72 11.51 -9.16 -7.18
C PHE A 72 10.06 -9.61 -7.40
N LEU A 73 9.82 -10.49 -8.38
CA LEU A 73 8.49 -10.97 -8.70
C LEU A 73 7.89 -11.83 -7.57
N LEU A 74 8.72 -12.61 -6.86
CA LEU A 74 8.29 -13.30 -5.65
C LEU A 74 7.88 -12.31 -4.56
N ALA A 75 8.69 -11.28 -4.29
CA ALA A 75 8.36 -10.26 -3.29
C ALA A 75 7.07 -9.51 -3.64
N ALA A 76 6.87 -9.16 -4.92
CA ALA A 76 5.64 -8.53 -5.40
C ALA A 76 4.41 -9.42 -5.22
N ALA A 77 4.51 -10.71 -5.56
CA ALA A 77 3.41 -11.66 -5.39
C ALA A 77 3.08 -11.93 -3.91
N GLN A 78 4.10 -12.05 -3.05
CA GLN A 78 3.92 -12.16 -1.61
C GLN A 78 3.18 -10.95 -1.07
N TYR A 79 3.63 -9.75 -1.43
CA TYR A 79 3.02 -8.50 -0.98
C TYR A 79 1.57 -8.34 -1.46
N ALA A 80 1.26 -8.75 -2.69
CA ALA A 80 -0.10 -8.73 -3.20
C ALA A 80 -1.03 -9.63 -2.36
N VAL A 81 -0.62 -10.86 -2.04
CA VAL A 81 -1.41 -11.77 -1.20
C VAL A 81 -1.57 -11.21 0.22
N THR A 82 -0.50 -10.67 0.83
CA THR A 82 -0.59 -10.11 2.19
C THR A 82 -1.55 -8.93 2.25
N LYS A 83 -1.52 -8.06 1.24
CA LYS A 83 -2.29 -6.82 1.22
C LYS A 83 -3.75 -7.04 0.80
N TYR A 84 -3.98 -7.78 -0.29
CA TYR A 84 -5.29 -7.82 -0.94
C TYR A 84 -6.13 -9.05 -0.59
N VAL A 85 -5.49 -10.16 -0.21
CA VAL A 85 -6.21 -11.39 0.16
C VAL A 85 -6.35 -11.49 1.67
N ARG A 86 -5.24 -11.33 2.41
CA ARG A 86 -5.25 -11.49 3.88
C ARG A 86 -5.57 -10.21 4.65
N GLY A 87 -5.38 -9.04 4.03
CA GLY A 87 -5.60 -7.75 4.68
C GLY A 87 -4.62 -7.48 5.83
N ASP A 88 -3.39 -7.98 5.77
CA ASP A 88 -2.44 -7.90 6.90
C ASP A 88 -2.06 -6.46 7.29
N ASN A 89 -2.23 -5.50 6.37
CA ASN A 89 -1.80 -4.11 6.54
C ASN A 89 -2.92 -3.15 6.99
N THR A 90 -4.00 -3.66 7.59
CA THR A 90 -5.12 -2.83 8.06
C THR A 90 -4.88 -2.25 9.46
N PRO A 91 -5.52 -1.12 9.81
CA PRO A 91 -5.50 -0.58 11.17
C PRO A 91 -6.00 -1.56 12.23
N GLU A 92 -7.01 -2.37 11.90
CA GLU A 92 -7.57 -3.39 12.78
C GLU A 92 -6.50 -4.43 13.14
N ASN A 93 -5.78 -4.94 12.14
CA ASN A 93 -4.70 -5.90 12.35
C ASN A 93 -3.52 -5.28 13.10
N ALA A 94 -3.18 -4.02 12.83
CA ALA A 94 -2.14 -3.31 13.58
C ALA A 94 -2.50 -3.19 15.07
N ARG A 95 -3.75 -2.83 15.39
CA ARG A 95 -4.24 -2.79 16.78
C ARG A 95 -4.20 -4.15 17.45
N TYR A 96 -4.67 -5.20 16.75
CA TYR A 96 -4.59 -6.58 17.24
C TYR A 96 -3.14 -6.97 17.60
N LEU A 97 -2.16 -6.53 16.81
CA LEU A 97 -0.73 -6.76 17.06
C LEU A 97 -0.10 -5.80 18.08
N GLY A 98 -0.87 -4.93 18.72
CA GLY A 98 -0.42 -3.99 19.75
C GLY A 98 0.30 -2.74 19.22
N TYR A 99 0.08 -2.37 17.96
CA TYR A 99 0.61 -1.10 17.42
C TYR A 99 -0.14 0.08 18.04
N VAL A 100 0.59 1.17 18.25
CA VAL A 100 -0.01 2.44 18.69
C VAL A 100 -0.46 3.24 17.47
N PRO A 101 -1.73 3.65 17.38
CA PRO A 101 -2.23 4.47 16.28
C PRO A 101 -1.78 5.93 16.44
N ALA A 102 -0.98 6.43 15.50
CA ALA A 102 -0.58 7.82 15.45
C ALA A 102 -1.79 8.76 15.32
N ASN A 103 -2.86 8.31 14.66
CA ASN A 103 -4.12 9.04 14.50
C ASN A 103 -4.79 9.37 15.85
N GLU A 104 -4.58 8.56 16.89
CA GLU A 104 -5.09 8.86 18.24
C GLU A 104 -4.10 9.70 19.05
N LEU A 105 -2.79 9.52 18.85
CA LEU A 105 -1.77 10.32 19.52
C LEU A 105 -1.72 11.77 19.04
N TYR A 106 -2.13 12.01 17.79
CA TYR A 106 -2.10 13.29 17.10
C TYR A 106 -3.41 13.52 16.33
N PRO A 107 -4.56 13.66 17.02
CA PRO A 107 -5.86 13.84 16.36
C PRO A 107 -5.96 15.15 15.56
N GLU A 108 -5.09 16.12 15.85
CA GLU A 108 -5.00 17.39 15.13
C GLU A 108 -4.22 17.28 13.81
N PHE A 109 -3.48 16.19 13.59
CA PHE A 109 -2.71 16.01 12.38
C PHE A 109 -3.64 15.64 11.22
N ARG A 110 -3.85 16.58 10.30
CA ARG A 110 -4.55 16.32 9.04
C ARG A 110 -3.62 15.64 8.04
N TYR A 111 -3.94 14.39 7.70
CA TYR A 111 -3.37 13.72 6.55
C TYR A 111 -3.99 14.27 5.26
N LYS A 112 -3.23 14.22 4.17
CA LYS A 112 -3.78 14.43 2.83
C LYS A 112 -4.65 13.23 2.48
N SER A 113 -5.89 13.46 2.06
CA SER A 113 -6.75 12.37 1.62
C SER A 113 -6.34 11.87 0.23
N TYR A 114 -6.76 10.66 -0.12
CA TYR A 114 -6.58 10.08 -1.43
C TYR A 114 -7.25 10.93 -2.51
N THR A 115 -8.45 11.43 -2.24
CA THR A 115 -9.18 12.36 -3.10
C THR A 115 -8.37 13.63 -3.39
N GLU A 116 -7.81 14.27 -2.35
CA GLU A 116 -6.95 15.45 -2.52
C GLU A 116 -5.68 15.13 -3.32
N PHE A 117 -5.09 13.95 -3.07
CA PHE A 117 -3.96 13.47 -3.85
C PHE A 117 -4.31 13.34 -5.34
N VAL A 118 -5.47 12.75 -5.68
CA VAL A 118 -5.88 12.62 -7.09
C VAL A 118 -6.13 13.99 -7.72
N ASP A 119 -6.73 14.95 -7.00
CA ASP A 119 -6.91 16.32 -7.51
C ASP A 119 -5.59 17.00 -7.84
N GLU A 120 -4.60 16.88 -6.96
CA GLU A 120 -3.26 17.41 -7.21
C GLU A 120 -2.55 16.67 -8.35
N LEU A 121 -2.74 15.36 -8.47
CA LEU A 121 -2.18 14.56 -9.55
C LEU A 121 -2.70 15.04 -10.91
N LEU A 122 -4.02 15.19 -11.05
CA LEU A 122 -4.67 15.64 -12.28
C LEU A 122 -4.30 17.08 -12.66
N THR A 123 -4.00 17.91 -11.67
CA THR A 123 -3.54 19.29 -11.91
C THR A 123 -2.01 19.41 -12.09
N GLY A 124 -1.29 18.28 -12.15
CA GLY A 124 0.16 18.26 -12.38
C GLY A 124 0.99 18.80 -11.21
N LYS A 125 0.42 18.88 -10.01
CA LYS A 125 1.09 19.42 -8.81
C LYS A 125 1.91 18.37 -8.05
N ILE A 126 1.78 17.09 -8.43
CA ILE A 126 2.50 15.99 -7.80
C ILE A 126 3.73 15.63 -8.61
N GLU A 127 4.88 15.61 -7.93
CA GLU A 127 6.12 15.09 -8.48
C GLU A 127 6.15 13.56 -8.36
N ARG A 128 6.60 12.89 -9.43
CA ARG A 128 6.80 11.45 -9.42
C ARG A 128 7.89 11.10 -8.39
N PRO A 129 7.61 10.24 -7.41
CA PRO A 129 8.65 9.74 -6.52
C PRO A 129 9.65 8.90 -7.32
N TYR A 130 10.94 9.08 -7.04
CA TYR A 130 12.04 8.42 -7.74
C TYR A 130 11.99 8.61 -9.27
N PRO A 131 12.11 9.85 -9.76
CA PRO A 131 11.97 10.15 -11.20
C PRO A 131 13.00 9.41 -12.07
N ASP A 132 14.14 9.03 -11.48
CA ASP A 132 15.21 8.30 -12.17
C ASP A 132 14.90 6.81 -12.40
N ILE A 133 13.89 6.24 -11.71
CA ILE A 133 13.46 4.87 -11.93
C ILE A 133 12.57 4.82 -13.17
N LYS A 134 13.13 4.35 -14.28
CA LYS A 134 12.36 3.99 -15.47
C LYS A 134 11.59 2.70 -15.19
N LEU A 135 10.27 2.82 -15.11
CA LEU A 135 9.39 1.65 -15.17
C LEU A 135 9.36 1.24 -16.63
N SER A 136 9.98 0.10 -16.94
CA SER A 136 9.97 -0.53 -18.26
C SER A 136 8.63 -1.17 -18.55
#